data_AF-A0AAE8LZ53-F1
#
_entry.id   AF-A0AAE8LZ53-F1
#
_cell.length_a   1.000
_cell.length_b   1.000
_cell.length_c   1.000
_cell.angle_alpha   90.00
_cell.angle_beta   90.00
_cell.angle_gamma   90.00
#
_symmetry.space_group_name_H-M   'P 1'
#
loop_
_entity.id
_entity.type
_entity.pdbx_description
1 polymer ?
#
loop_
_entity_poly.entity_id
_entity_poly.type
_entity_poly.pdbx_seq_one_letter_code
_entity_poly.pdbx_strand_id
1 'polypeptide(L)'
;MPDLQRILDACWRYPVPLEYDVPDNYVMSEKEQAKIDNAEPSLVGWGFTVYRTYYGPGSDENWNTLLSKAKEEADKELMAYVIGGDEETAEKLKPLFRLDARSDPALLDGLSLAELCKVYKDKMGGEPEPVHQFCVFLVAEEQVLNQIGQGNFIIKAVDADRPPTP
;
A
#
# COMPACT_ATOMS: atom_id res chain seq x y z
N MET A 1 10.22 11.06 9.27
CA MET A 1 9.04 10.19 9.08
C MET A 1 8.81 10.08 7.59
N PRO A 2 8.64 8.89 6.99
CA PRO A 2 8.36 8.82 5.57
C PRO A 2 6.93 9.30 5.34
N ASP A 3 6.83 10.33 4.51
CA ASP A 3 5.61 10.91 3.98
C ASP A 3 4.81 9.85 3.20
N LEU A 4 3.47 9.93 3.20
CA LEU A 4 2.64 9.08 2.33
C LEU A 4 3.06 9.29 0.87
N GLN A 5 3.47 10.51 0.51
CA GLN A 5 4.09 10.85 -0.77
C GLN A 5 5.36 10.04 -1.04
N ARG A 6 6.20 9.77 -0.03
CA ARG A 6 7.41 8.92 -0.18
C ARG A 6 7.07 7.46 -0.38
N ILE A 7 5.96 6.98 0.19
CA ILE A 7 5.48 5.61 -0.01
C ILE A 7 4.90 5.47 -1.42
N LEU A 8 4.13 6.46 -1.89
CA LEU A 8 3.60 6.54 -3.25
C LEU A 8 4.74 6.68 -4.29
N ASP A 9 5.74 7.52 -4.04
CA ASP A 9 6.95 7.66 -4.87
C ASP A 9 7.76 6.35 -4.93
N ALA A 10 7.85 5.61 -3.83
CA ALA A 10 8.53 4.32 -3.78
C ALA A 10 7.75 3.23 -4.53
N CYS A 11 6.42 3.25 -4.47
CA CYS A 11 5.57 2.35 -5.25
C CYS A 11 5.61 2.65 -6.76
N TRP A 12 5.88 3.90 -7.17
CA TRP A 12 5.92 4.29 -8.58
C TRP A 12 7.31 4.22 -9.23
N ARG A 13 8.40 4.42 -8.46
CA ARG A 13 9.76 4.55 -9.04
C ARG A 13 10.43 3.25 -9.49
N TYR A 14 9.87 2.07 -9.21
CA TYR A 14 10.53 0.81 -9.54
C TYR A 14 9.55 -0.25 -10.08
N PRO A 15 9.21 -0.23 -11.38
CA PRO A 15 8.97 -1.43 -12.15
C PRO A 15 10.29 -1.83 -12.82
N VAL A 16 11.32 -2.14 -12.03
CA VAL A 16 12.54 -2.76 -12.58
C VAL A 16 12.46 -4.23 -12.22
N PRO A 17 12.43 -5.15 -13.20
CA PRO A 17 12.68 -6.56 -12.92
C PRO A 17 14.01 -6.67 -12.18
N LEU A 18 14.00 -7.16 -10.94
CA LEU A 18 15.21 -7.42 -10.17
C LEU A 18 15.94 -8.63 -10.76
N GLU A 19 16.69 -8.38 -11.81
CA GLU A 19 18.02 -8.96 -11.93
C GLU A 19 18.98 -7.79 -12.16
N TYR A 20 20.07 -7.75 -11.37
CA TYR A 20 21.20 -6.82 -11.40
C TYR A 20 21.23 -5.68 -10.37
N ASP A 21 22.27 -5.77 -9.54
CA ASP A 21 22.81 -4.73 -8.67
C ASP A 21 23.43 -3.64 -9.56
N VAL A 22 22.73 -2.51 -9.73
CA VAL A 22 23.15 -1.43 -10.64
C VAL A 22 24.01 -0.42 -9.87
N PRO A 23 25.28 -0.21 -10.24
CA PRO A 23 26.16 0.74 -9.56
C PRO A 23 25.71 2.19 -9.76
N ASP A 24 25.96 3.05 -8.76
CA ASP A 24 25.56 4.48 -8.68
C ASP A 24 25.97 5.36 -9.88
N ASN A 25 26.85 4.87 -10.76
CA ASN A 25 27.33 5.58 -11.95
C ASN A 25 26.76 5.07 -13.28
N TYR A 26 25.76 4.19 -13.23
CA TYR A 26 25.17 3.63 -14.43
C TYR A 26 24.27 4.65 -15.14
N VAL A 27 24.59 4.91 -16.40
CA VAL A 27 23.78 5.74 -17.29
C VAL A 27 22.99 4.79 -18.20
N MET A 28 21.68 4.75 -18.00
CA MET A 28 20.73 3.98 -18.82
C MET A 28 20.88 4.34 -20.30
N SER A 29 21.04 3.35 -21.18
CA SER A 29 21.08 3.61 -22.62
C SER A 29 19.69 3.94 -23.15
N GLU A 30 19.61 4.70 -24.26
CA GLU A 30 18.35 5.03 -24.93
C GLU A 30 17.53 3.78 -25.32
N LYS A 31 18.19 2.65 -25.56
CA LYS A 31 17.52 1.37 -25.86
C LYS A 31 16.95 0.69 -24.62
N GLU A 32 17.55 0.88 -23.46
CA GLU A 32 17.03 0.39 -22.17
C GLU A 32 15.90 1.29 -21.67
N GLN A 33 16.04 2.61 -21.84
CA GLN A 33 14.97 3.57 -21.60
C GLN A 33 13.75 3.27 -22.49
N ALA A 34 13.96 3.08 -23.80
CA ALA A 34 12.89 2.69 -24.71
C ALA A 34 12.26 1.34 -24.36
N LYS A 35 12.98 0.41 -23.71
CA LYS A 35 12.39 -0.83 -23.20
C LYS A 35 11.54 -0.62 -21.96
N ILE A 36 11.83 0.37 -21.13
CA ILE A 36 10.98 0.77 -19.99
C ILE A 36 9.76 1.54 -20.50
N ASP A 37 9.97 2.49 -21.41
CA ASP A 37 8.91 3.31 -21.99
C ASP A 37 7.94 2.46 -22.85
N ASN A 38 8.42 1.38 -23.48
CA ASN A 38 7.61 0.41 -24.23
C ASN A 38 7.31 -0.88 -23.44
N ALA A 39 7.82 -1.05 -22.23
CA ALA A 39 7.28 -2.06 -21.35
C ALA A 39 5.87 -1.57 -21.05
N GLU A 40 4.85 -2.31 -21.47
CA GLU A 40 3.56 -2.14 -20.83
C GLU A 40 3.85 -2.25 -19.33
N PRO A 41 3.61 -1.20 -18.53
CA PRO A 41 3.73 -1.36 -17.09
C PRO A 41 2.86 -2.56 -16.82
N SER A 42 3.47 -3.68 -16.39
CA SER A 42 2.70 -4.77 -15.80
C SER A 42 1.75 -4.05 -14.87
N LEU A 43 0.44 -4.08 -15.18
CA LEU A 43 -0.57 -3.26 -14.51
C LEU A 43 -0.73 -3.84 -13.11
N VAL A 44 0.32 -3.73 -12.32
CA VAL A 44 0.39 -4.03 -10.92
C VAL A 44 -0.49 -2.96 -10.32
N GLY A 45 -1.61 -3.38 -9.75
CA GLY A 45 -2.48 -2.45 -9.05
C GLY A 45 -1.66 -1.63 -8.04
N TRP A 46 -2.12 -0.43 -7.73
CA TRP A 46 -1.53 0.39 -6.68
C TRP A 46 -2.50 0.49 -5.52
N GLY A 47 -2.01 0.83 -4.33
CA GLY A 47 -2.82 0.91 -3.11
C GLY A 47 -2.22 0.08 -2.01
N PHE A 48 -3.04 -0.52 -1.14
CA PHE A 48 -2.52 -1.15 0.08
C PHE A 48 -3.40 -2.32 0.53
N THR A 49 -2.74 -3.35 1.06
CA THR A 49 -3.40 -4.32 1.94
C THR A 49 -3.45 -3.77 3.36
N VAL A 50 -4.64 -3.80 3.98
CA VAL A 50 -4.88 -3.31 5.34
C VAL A 50 -5.42 -4.45 6.18
N TYR A 51 -4.74 -4.77 7.28
CA TYR A 51 -5.17 -5.78 8.23
C TYR A 51 -5.77 -5.13 9.48
N ARG A 52 -6.97 -5.54 9.85
CA ARG A 52 -7.60 -5.21 11.13
C ARG A 52 -7.28 -6.29 12.16
N THR A 53 -6.70 -5.87 13.28
CA THR A 53 -6.36 -6.78 14.40
C THR A 53 -7.13 -6.49 15.68
N TYR A 54 -7.96 -5.44 15.71
CA TYR A 54 -8.78 -5.08 16.86
C TYR A 54 -10.27 -5.05 16.53
N TYR A 55 -11.05 -5.74 17.37
CA TYR A 55 -12.49 -5.95 17.18
C TYR A 55 -13.34 -5.51 18.39
N GLY A 56 -12.81 -4.65 19.26
CA GLY A 56 -13.54 -4.14 20.43
C GLY A 56 -14.61 -3.08 20.11
N PRO A 57 -15.29 -2.51 21.12
CA PRO A 57 -16.40 -1.57 20.92
C PRO A 57 -16.03 -0.37 20.04
N GLY A 58 -16.91 -0.01 19.09
CA GLY A 58 -16.72 1.11 18.16
C GLY A 58 -15.72 0.86 17.02
N SER A 59 -15.00 -0.27 17.04
CA SER A 59 -13.97 -0.57 16.04
C SER A 59 -14.54 -0.78 14.63
N ASP A 60 -15.78 -1.27 14.48
CA ASP A 60 -16.43 -1.43 13.17
C ASP A 60 -16.67 -0.09 12.47
N GLU A 61 -17.17 0.91 13.21
CA GLU A 61 -17.39 2.26 12.67
C GLU A 61 -16.06 2.93 12.30
N ASN A 62 -15.06 2.79 13.16
CA ASN A 62 -13.72 3.34 12.93
C ASN A 62 -13.04 2.65 11.73
N TRP A 63 -13.21 1.34 11.58
CA TRP A 63 -12.72 0.57 10.43
C TRP A 63 -13.36 1.05 9.12
N ASN A 64 -14.68 1.18 9.09
CA ASN A 64 -15.38 1.68 7.90
C ASN A 64 -14.97 3.12 7.57
N THR A 65 -14.77 3.95 8.58
CA THR A 65 -14.28 5.34 8.43
C THR A 65 -12.88 5.36 7.83
N LEU A 66 -11.97 4.51 8.33
CA LEU A 66 -10.63 4.35 7.80
C LEU A 66 -10.64 3.98 6.30
N LEU A 67 -11.41 2.94 5.93
CA LEU A 67 -11.48 2.50 4.54
C LEU A 67 -12.08 3.55 3.60
N SER A 68 -13.11 4.27 4.07
CA SER A 68 -13.73 5.35 3.31
C SER A 68 -12.75 6.48 3.07
N LYS A 69 -12.00 6.88 4.09
CA LYS A 69 -11.01 7.95 4.03
C LYS A 69 -9.80 7.59 3.17
N ALA A 70 -9.35 6.34 3.21
CA ALA A 70 -8.29 5.86 2.32
C ALA A 70 -8.69 5.95 0.84
N LYS A 71 -9.95 5.63 0.50
CA LYS A 71 -10.49 5.80 -0.87
C LYS A 71 -10.61 7.27 -1.25
N GLU A 72 -11.13 8.12 -0.37
CA GLU A 72 -11.21 9.56 -0.60
C GLU A 72 -9.83 10.17 -0.87
N GLU A 73 -8.80 9.75 -0.13
CA GLU A 73 -7.44 10.27 -0.33
C GLU A 73 -6.84 9.79 -1.66
N ALA A 74 -7.04 8.53 -2.01
CA ALA A 74 -6.64 8.01 -3.33
C ALA A 74 -7.31 8.80 -4.48
N ASP A 75 -8.60 9.12 -4.34
CA ASP A 75 -9.31 9.94 -5.33
C ASP A 75 -8.75 11.37 -5.42
N LYS A 76 -8.35 11.99 -4.29
CA LYS A 76 -7.72 13.32 -4.30
C LYS A 76 -6.38 13.32 -5.03
N GLU A 77 -5.55 12.31 -4.79
CA GLU A 77 -4.27 12.15 -5.49
C GLU A 77 -4.50 12.02 -7.00
N LEU A 78 -5.48 11.21 -7.42
CA LEU A 78 -5.86 11.13 -8.84
C LEU A 78 -6.34 12.48 -9.40
N MET A 79 -7.12 13.24 -8.65
CA MET A 79 -7.58 14.57 -9.06
C MET A 79 -6.44 15.58 -9.20
N ALA A 80 -5.34 15.42 -8.44
CA ALA A 80 -4.18 16.29 -8.57
C ALA A 80 -3.52 16.16 -9.96
N TYR A 81 -3.49 14.96 -10.55
CA TYR A 81 -3.04 14.76 -11.93
C TYR A 81 -3.94 15.47 -12.95
N VAL A 82 -5.25 15.37 -12.78
CA VAL A 82 -6.22 16.06 -13.64
C VAL A 82 -6.03 17.58 -13.59
N ILE A 83 -5.87 18.15 -12.39
CA ILE A 83 -5.59 19.58 -12.20
C ILE A 83 -4.25 19.97 -12.82
N GLY A 84 -3.26 19.07 -12.76
CA GLY A 84 -1.95 19.24 -13.41
C GLY A 84 -1.96 19.10 -14.93
N GLY A 85 -3.11 18.78 -15.55
CA GLY A 85 -3.25 18.60 -16.99
C GLY A 85 -2.87 17.20 -17.50
N ASP A 86 -2.69 16.23 -16.60
CA ASP A 86 -2.33 14.83 -16.91
C ASP A 86 -3.53 13.90 -16.66
N GLU A 87 -4.64 14.20 -17.34
CA GLU A 87 -5.89 13.45 -17.23
C GLU A 87 -5.74 12.00 -17.74
N GLU A 88 -4.92 11.78 -18.77
CA GLU A 88 -4.64 10.45 -19.32
C GLU A 88 -4.02 9.52 -18.27
N THR A 89 -3.06 10.01 -17.48
CA THR A 89 -2.46 9.23 -16.40
C THR A 89 -3.48 8.95 -15.29
N ALA A 90 -4.29 9.94 -14.91
CA ALA A 90 -5.35 9.74 -13.91
C ALA A 90 -6.37 8.66 -14.34
N GLU A 91 -6.79 8.67 -15.61
CA GLU A 91 -7.71 7.67 -16.17
C GLU A 91 -7.11 6.27 -16.20
N LYS A 92 -5.80 6.14 -16.49
CA LYS A 92 -5.08 4.86 -16.45
C LYS A 92 -4.88 4.35 -15.02
N LEU A 93 -4.60 5.23 -14.07
CA LEU A 93 -4.34 4.87 -12.67
C LEU A 93 -5.61 4.49 -11.90
N LYS A 94 -6.71 5.20 -12.13
CA LYS A 94 -7.97 5.00 -11.40
C LYS A 94 -8.44 3.54 -11.34
N PRO A 95 -8.54 2.78 -12.45
CA PRO A 95 -8.99 1.39 -12.40
C PRO A 95 -7.97 0.43 -11.76
N LEU A 96 -6.75 0.87 -11.50
CA LEU A 96 -5.68 0.07 -10.90
C LEU A 96 -5.63 0.18 -9.38
N PHE A 97 -6.37 1.13 -8.78
CA PHE A 97 -6.40 1.26 -7.33
C PHE A 97 -7.03 0.02 -6.68
N ARG A 98 -6.34 -0.55 -5.70
CA ARG A 98 -6.82 -1.67 -4.87
C ARG A 98 -6.59 -1.34 -3.40
N LEU A 99 -7.68 -1.35 -2.65
CA LEU A 99 -7.65 -1.32 -1.19
C LEU A 99 -8.13 -2.67 -0.68
N ASP A 100 -7.18 -3.55 -0.37
CA ASP A 100 -7.45 -4.91 0.09
C ASP A 100 -7.65 -4.91 1.61
N ALA A 101 -8.91 -4.88 2.01
CA ALA A 101 -9.32 -4.78 3.40
C ALA A 101 -9.51 -6.19 4.02
N ARG A 102 -8.59 -6.58 4.92
CA ARG A 102 -8.58 -7.87 5.61
C ARG A 102 -9.07 -7.71 7.05
N SER A 103 -10.21 -8.33 7.36
CA SER A 103 -10.91 -8.14 8.66
C SER A 103 -11.57 -9.43 9.17
N ASP A 104 -11.00 -10.60 8.90
CA ASP A 104 -11.49 -11.86 9.47
C ASP A 104 -11.02 -11.99 10.94
N PRO A 105 -11.93 -11.88 11.94
CA PRO A 105 -11.55 -11.96 13.36
C PRO A 105 -11.02 -13.33 13.76
N ALA A 106 -11.46 -14.42 13.09
CA ALA A 106 -10.98 -15.76 13.41
C ALA A 106 -9.49 -15.95 13.07
N LEU A 107 -8.99 -15.17 12.12
CA LEU A 107 -7.61 -15.18 11.68
C LEU A 107 -6.76 -14.07 12.32
N LEU A 108 -7.34 -12.89 12.56
CA LEU A 108 -6.57 -11.66 12.77
C LEU A 108 -6.71 -11.04 14.17
N ASP A 109 -7.68 -11.45 14.98
CA ASP A 109 -7.95 -10.83 16.28
C ASP A 109 -6.76 -10.99 17.24
N GLY A 110 -6.28 -9.86 17.76
CA GLY A 110 -5.20 -9.82 18.75
C GLY A 110 -3.81 -10.21 18.25
N LEU A 111 -3.60 -10.39 16.94
CA LEU A 111 -2.29 -10.78 16.42
C LEU A 111 -1.21 -9.73 16.68
N SER A 112 -0.03 -10.20 17.07
CA SER A 112 1.18 -9.38 17.10
C SER A 112 1.67 -9.06 15.68
N LEU A 113 2.51 -8.03 15.54
CA LEU A 113 3.10 -7.69 14.24
C LEU A 113 3.90 -8.84 13.64
N ALA A 114 4.59 -9.63 14.46
CA ALA A 114 5.37 -10.78 14.00
C ALA A 114 4.47 -11.90 13.43
N GLU A 115 3.32 -12.15 14.06
CA GLU A 115 2.33 -13.10 13.56
C GLU A 115 1.65 -12.57 12.30
N LEU A 116 1.34 -11.28 12.25
CA LEU A 116 0.73 -10.65 11.09
C LEU A 116 1.67 -10.66 9.87
N CYS A 117 2.98 -10.50 10.09
CA CYS A 117 3.98 -10.68 9.02
C CYS A 117 3.97 -12.11 8.47
N LYS A 118 3.74 -13.14 9.31
CA LYS A 118 3.58 -14.53 8.84
C LYS A 118 2.29 -14.70 8.05
N VAL A 119 1.17 -14.17 8.54
CA VAL A 119 -0.12 -14.15 7.82
C VAL A 119 0.04 -13.59 6.42
N TYR A 120 0.74 -12.44 6.30
CA TYR A 120 1.04 -11.81 5.02
C TYR A 120 1.88 -12.70 4.10
N LYS A 121 3.01 -13.23 4.60
CA LYS A 121 3.97 -14.04 3.81
C LYS A 121 3.40 -15.39 3.39
N ASP A 122 2.66 -16.03 4.28
CA ASP A 122 2.02 -17.32 4.06
C ASP A 122 0.70 -17.18 3.27
N LYS A 123 0.31 -15.93 2.93
CA LYS A 123 -0.90 -15.60 2.17
C LYS A 123 -2.17 -16.17 2.82
N MET A 124 -2.20 -16.19 4.15
CA MET A 124 -3.35 -16.66 4.91
C MET A 124 -4.54 -15.72 4.71
N GLY A 125 -5.69 -16.28 4.34
CA GLY A 125 -6.86 -15.50 3.95
C GLY A 125 -6.86 -15.03 2.48
N GLY A 126 -5.88 -15.47 1.67
CA GLY A 126 -5.75 -15.16 0.24
C GLY A 126 -4.50 -14.34 -0.07
N GLU A 127 -4.12 -14.28 -1.34
CA GLU A 127 -2.97 -13.48 -1.79
C GLU A 127 -3.21 -11.98 -1.56
N PRO A 128 -2.29 -11.26 -0.88
CA PRO A 128 -2.43 -9.82 -0.67
C PRO A 128 -2.50 -9.05 -1.99
N GLU A 129 -3.43 -8.10 -2.08
CA GLU A 129 -3.54 -7.22 -3.25
C GLU A 129 -3.35 -5.74 -2.86
N PRO A 130 -2.67 -4.92 -3.68
CA PRO A 130 -1.86 -5.32 -4.83
C PRO A 130 -0.58 -6.05 -4.43
N VAL A 131 -0.09 -6.90 -5.33
CA VAL A 131 1.24 -7.51 -5.22
C VAL A 131 2.29 -6.43 -5.41
N HIS A 132 2.86 -5.96 -4.31
CA HIS A 132 3.93 -4.96 -4.35
C HIS A 132 5.30 -5.61 -4.44
N GLN A 133 6.25 -4.91 -5.07
CA GLN A 133 7.67 -5.30 -5.01
C GLN A 133 8.21 -5.24 -3.58
N PHE A 134 7.65 -4.38 -2.74
CA PHE A 134 7.94 -4.29 -1.31
C PHE A 134 6.82 -4.97 -0.51
N CYS A 135 7.16 -5.87 0.41
CA CYS A 135 6.21 -6.58 1.26
C CYS A 135 5.61 -5.67 2.36
N VAL A 136 4.99 -4.55 1.98
CA VAL A 136 4.45 -3.55 2.91
C VAL A 136 2.93 -3.71 3.02
N PHE A 137 2.44 -3.69 4.26
CA PHE A 137 1.01 -3.65 4.56
C PHE A 137 0.70 -2.66 5.68
N LEU A 138 -0.56 -2.26 5.78
CA LEU A 138 -1.07 -1.36 6.80
C LEU A 138 -1.76 -2.14 7.92
N VAL A 139 -1.68 -1.63 9.14
CA VAL A 139 -2.27 -2.26 10.33
C VAL A 139 -3.23 -1.32 11.02
N ALA A 140 -4.46 -1.79 11.23
CA ALA A 140 -5.49 -1.16 12.03
C ALA A 140 -5.63 -1.90 13.38
N GLU A 141 -4.67 -1.63 14.26
CA GLU A 141 -4.68 -2.07 15.66
C GLU A 141 -5.55 -1.14 16.52
N GLU A 142 -5.74 -1.48 17.79
CA GLU A 142 -6.60 -0.72 18.72
C GLU A 142 -6.27 0.77 18.74
N GLN A 143 -4.99 1.12 18.89
CA GLN A 143 -4.54 2.51 18.95
C GLN A 143 -4.90 3.28 17.66
N VAL A 144 -4.69 2.65 16.49
CA VAL A 144 -5.01 3.24 15.19
C VAL A 144 -6.50 3.48 15.06
N LEU A 145 -7.33 2.46 15.33
CA LEU A 145 -8.78 2.59 15.21
C LEU A 145 -9.36 3.62 16.19
N ASN A 146 -8.85 3.69 17.41
CA ASN A 146 -9.28 4.70 18.39
C ASN A 146 -8.92 6.12 17.93
N GLN A 147 -7.76 6.31 17.29
CA GLN A 147 -7.37 7.60 16.71
C GLN A 147 -8.29 8.00 15.55
N ILE A 148 -8.67 7.05 14.70
CA ILE A 148 -9.62 7.28 13.61
C ILE A 148 -10.97 7.77 14.14
N GLY A 149 -11.47 7.14 15.21
CA GLY A 149 -12.69 7.59 15.88
C GLY A 149 -12.63 9.00 16.48
N GLN A 150 -11.42 9.53 16.68
CA GLN A 150 -11.17 10.91 17.13
C GLN A 150 -10.90 11.88 15.97
N GLY A 151 -10.93 11.40 14.73
CA GLY A 151 -10.60 12.19 13.53
C GLY A 151 -9.11 12.28 13.22
N ASN A 152 -8.26 11.50 13.89
CA ASN A 152 -6.81 11.45 13.65
C ASN A 152 -6.48 10.27 12.72
N PHE A 153 -6.04 10.57 11.50
CA PHE A 153 -5.78 9.59 10.45
C PHE A 153 -4.30 9.20 10.38
N ILE A 154 -3.80 8.59 11.47
CA ILE A 154 -2.43 8.05 11.53
C ILE A 154 -2.53 6.52 11.45
N ILE A 155 -1.92 5.94 10.42
CA ILE A 155 -1.94 4.49 10.18
C ILE A 155 -0.53 3.94 10.33
N LYS A 156 -0.42 2.72 10.85
CA LYS A 156 0.83 2.00 10.98
C LYS A 156 1.12 1.22 9.71
N ALA A 157 2.30 1.45 9.11
CA ALA A 157 2.82 0.66 8.00
C ALA A 157 3.89 -0.33 8.50
N VAL A 158 3.88 -1.55 7.96
CA VAL A 158 4.79 -2.63 8.35
C VAL A 158 5.44 -3.20 7.11
N ASP A 159 6.76 -3.30 7.12
CA ASP A 159 7.55 -4.07 6.17
C ASP A 159 7.67 -5.51 6.69
N ALA A 160 7.05 -6.47 5.98
CA ALA A 160 7.05 -7.86 6.38
C ALA A 160 8.45 -8.50 6.31
N ASP A 161 9.34 -7.99 5.44
CA ASP A 161 10.71 -8.48 5.30
C ASP A 161 11.65 -7.91 6.36
N ARG A 162 11.29 -6.76 6.94
CA ARG A 162 12.01 -6.15 8.06
C ARG A 162 11.01 -5.81 9.17
N PRO A 163 10.48 -6.82 9.88
CA PRO A 163 9.54 -6.57 10.95
C PRO A 163 10.20 -5.67 12.01
N PRO A 164 9.49 -4.68 12.55
CA PRO A 164 10.05 -3.79 13.56
C PRO A 164 10.51 -4.61 14.77
N THR A 165 11.76 -4.45 15.17
CA THR A 165 12.29 -5.08 16.38
C THR A 165 11.57 -4.52 17.62
N PRO A 166 11.27 -5.38 18.61
CA PRO A 166 10.62 -4.97 19.85
C PRO A 166 11.44 -3.94 20.65
#